data_AF-A0AAW5WG25-F1
#
_entry.id   AF-A0AAW5WG25-F1
#
_cell.length_a   1.000
_cell.length_b   1.000
_cell.length_c   1.000
_cell.angle_alpha   90.00
_cell.angle_beta   90.00
_cell.angle_gamma   90.00
#
_symmetry.space_group_name_H-M   'P 1'
#
loop_
_entity.id
_entity.type
_entity.pdbx_description
1 polymer ?
#
loop_
_entity_poly.entity_id
_entity_poly.type
_entity_poly.pdbx_seq_one_letter_code
_entity_poly.pdbx_strand_id
1 'polypeptide(L)'
;MLCVGCTPAPPAPAPVIVVNGCPKVSLCPMPGSDPKTNGDLSADIRRLEGALTACALQVKTVKRCQDELDAEAQKPAQSAD
;
A
#
# COMPACT_ATOMS: atom_id res chain seq x y z
N MET A 1 29.16 50.86 26.03
CA MET A 1 27.77 50.37 25.92
C MET A 1 27.55 49.86 24.51
N LEU A 2 27.48 48.55 24.31
CA LEU A 2 26.94 47.92 23.10
C LEU A 2 26.37 46.54 23.51
N CYS A 3 25.07 46.49 23.80
CA CYS A 3 24.36 45.22 23.95
C CYS A 3 23.94 44.75 22.57
N VAL A 4 24.56 43.67 22.09
CA VAL A 4 24.16 43.00 20.85
C VAL A 4 22.94 42.12 21.18
N GLY A 5 21.77 42.47 20.65
CA GLY A 5 20.55 41.70 20.84
C GLY A 5 20.53 40.45 19.98
N CYS A 6 20.24 39.29 20.58
CA CYS A 6 20.06 38.04 19.84
C CYS A 6 18.79 38.10 18.98
N THR A 7 18.93 37.88 17.68
CA THR A 7 17.79 37.69 16.78
C THR A 7 17.13 36.34 17.09
N PRO A 8 15.80 36.25 17.24
CA PRO A 8 15.12 34.97 17.44
C PRO A 8 15.37 34.05 16.24
N ALA A 9 15.64 32.78 16.51
CA ALA A 9 15.72 31.76 15.46
C ALA A 9 14.37 31.65 14.74
N PRO A 10 14.36 31.43 13.41
CA PRO A 10 13.13 31.17 12.68
C PRO A 10 12.37 29.98 13.27
N PRO A 11 11.03 30.02 13.29
CA PRO A 11 10.22 28.90 13.75
C PRO A 11 10.54 27.63 12.95
N ALA A 12 10.60 26.51 13.65
CA ALA A 12 10.88 25.21 13.03
C ALA A 12 9.76 24.86 12.01
N PRO A 13 10.11 24.18 10.90
CA PRO A 13 9.11 23.64 9.98
C PRO A 13 8.15 22.69 10.69
N ALA A 14 6.89 22.65 10.25
CA ALA A 14 5.93 21.69 10.77
C ALA A 14 6.37 20.24 10.48
N PRO A 15 6.11 19.29 11.39
CA PRO A 15 6.44 17.90 11.18
C PRO A 15 5.60 17.29 10.07
N VAL A 16 6.21 16.44 9.24
CA VAL A 16 5.51 15.65 8.22
C VAL A 16 4.94 14.39 8.90
N ILE A 17 3.62 14.27 8.92
CA ILE A 17 2.94 13.07 9.43
C ILE A 17 2.90 12.04 8.29
N VAL A 18 3.58 10.91 8.48
CA VAL A 18 3.48 9.75 7.60
C VAL A 18 2.48 8.78 8.21
N VAL A 19 1.36 8.56 7.54
CA VAL A 19 0.38 7.55 7.95
C VAL A 19 0.79 6.21 7.35
N ASN A 20 1.26 5.31 8.21
CA ASN A 20 1.53 3.93 7.82
C ASN A 20 0.20 3.18 7.73
N GLY A 21 -0.15 2.71 6.54
CA GLY A 21 -1.40 1.97 6.30
C GLY A 21 -1.23 0.92 5.21
N CYS A 22 -2.29 0.15 4.97
CA CYS A 22 -2.26 -0.87 3.93
C CYS A 22 -2.14 -0.26 2.53
N PRO A 23 -1.50 -0.97 1.58
CA PRO A 23 -1.54 -0.57 0.18
C PRO A 23 -2.98 -0.39 -0.30
N LYS A 24 -3.21 0.64 -1.13
CA LYS A 24 -4.53 0.89 -1.71
C LYS A 24 -4.94 -0.29 -2.59
N VAL A 25 -6.19 -0.73 -2.46
CA VAL A 25 -6.77 -1.71 -3.39
C VAL A 25 -6.75 -1.12 -4.80
N SER A 26 -6.16 -1.85 -5.74
CA SER A 26 -6.24 -1.54 -7.17
C SER A 26 -6.84 -2.73 -7.91
N LEU A 27 -7.39 -2.47 -9.09
CA LEU A 27 -7.82 -3.52 -9.98
C LEU A 27 -6.63 -4.38 -10.41
N CYS A 28 -6.84 -5.69 -10.48
CA CYS A 28 -5.88 -6.60 -11.08
C CYS A 28 -5.91 -6.44 -12.60
N PRO A 29 -4.79 -6.12 -13.25
CA PRO A 29 -4.74 -6.02 -14.70
C PRO A 29 -4.87 -7.42 -15.29
N MET A 30 -5.93 -7.64 -16.07
CA MET A 30 -6.13 -8.88 -16.82
C MET A 30 -5.73 -8.66 -18.28
N PRO A 31 -4.92 -9.56 -18.87
CA PRO A 31 -4.55 -9.43 -20.26
C PRO A 31 -5.76 -9.66 -21.16
N GLY A 32 -5.87 -8.88 -22.23
CA GLY A 32 -6.80 -9.19 -23.31
C GLY A 32 -6.40 -10.48 -24.04
N SER A 33 -7.37 -11.07 -24.74
CA SER A 33 -7.18 -12.29 -25.52
C SER A 33 -7.93 -12.18 -26.86
N ASP A 34 -7.23 -12.48 -27.95
CA ASP A 34 -7.79 -12.57 -29.30
C ASP A 34 -6.99 -13.57 -30.15
N PRO A 35 -6.98 -14.86 -29.76
CA PRO A 35 -6.12 -15.86 -30.38
C PRO A 35 -6.61 -16.19 -31.79
N LYS A 36 -5.67 -16.31 -32.75
CA LYS A 36 -5.97 -16.74 -34.13
C LYS A 36 -5.60 -18.19 -34.38
N THR A 37 -4.72 -18.74 -33.55
CA THR A 37 -4.28 -20.14 -33.59
C THR A 37 -4.36 -20.77 -32.21
N ASN A 38 -4.30 -22.11 -32.16
CA ASN A 38 -4.19 -22.84 -30.89
C ASN A 38 -2.87 -22.52 -30.15
N GLY A 39 -1.83 -22.13 -30.89
CA GLY A 39 -0.58 -21.65 -30.30
C GLY A 39 -0.77 -20.34 -29.55
N ASP A 40 -1.48 -19.39 -30.17
CA ASP A 40 -1.84 -18.11 -29.54
C ASP A 40 -2.72 -18.33 -28.32
N LEU A 41 -3.76 -19.18 -28.43
CA LEU A 41 -4.62 -19.52 -27.31
C LEU A 41 -3.81 -20.10 -26.13
N SER A 42 -2.88 -21.01 -26.41
CA SER A 42 -2.02 -21.59 -25.37
C SER A 42 -1.11 -20.55 -24.72
N ALA A 43 -0.63 -19.57 -25.50
CA ALA A 43 0.14 -18.46 -24.97
C ALA A 43 -0.72 -17.51 -24.12
N ASP A 44 -1.95 -17.21 -24.56
CA ASP A 44 -2.92 -16.38 -23.87
C ASP A 44 -3.28 -16.97 -22.51
N ILE A 45 -3.54 -18.28 -22.45
CA ILE A 45 -3.81 -19.01 -21.20
C ILE A 45 -2.66 -18.84 -20.21
N ARG A 46 -1.41 -19.08 -20.63
CA ARG A 46 -0.24 -18.90 -19.75
C ARG A 46 -0.09 -17.46 -19.25
N ARG A 47 -0.38 -16.46 -20.09
CA ARG A 47 -0.37 -15.05 -19.66
C ARG A 47 -1.46 -14.75 -18.64
N LEU A 48 -2.67 -15.30 -18.85
CA LEU A 48 -3.78 -15.16 -17.92
C LEU A 48 -3.48 -15.83 -16.56
N GLU A 49 -2.92 -17.04 -16.56
CA GLU A 49 -2.49 -17.74 -15.34
C GLU A 49 -1.44 -16.94 -14.55
N GLY A 50 -0.50 -16.31 -15.25
CA GLY A 50 0.48 -15.42 -14.64
C GLY A 50 -0.17 -14.18 -14.02
N ALA A 51 -1.09 -13.53 -14.74
CA ALA A 51 -1.83 -12.36 -14.24
C ALA A 51 -2.71 -12.70 -13.03
N LEU A 52 -3.37 -13.86 -13.03
CA LEU A 52 -4.14 -14.39 -11.92
C LEU A 52 -3.26 -14.65 -10.69
N THR A 53 -2.08 -15.23 -10.89
CA THR A 53 -1.11 -15.46 -9.82
C THR A 53 -0.66 -14.14 -9.20
N ALA A 54 -0.30 -13.15 -10.03
CA ALA A 54 0.09 -11.82 -9.56
C ALA A 54 -1.04 -11.12 -8.79
N CYS A 55 -2.27 -11.20 -9.30
CA CYS A 55 -3.46 -10.67 -8.63
C CYS A 55 -3.68 -11.31 -7.26
N ALA A 56 -3.61 -12.64 -7.18
CA ALA A 56 -3.78 -13.36 -5.93
C ALA A 56 -2.74 -12.96 -4.87
N LEU A 57 -1.48 -12.73 -5.29
CA LEU A 57 -0.44 -12.20 -4.40
C LEU A 57 -0.79 -10.81 -3.88
N GLN A 58 -1.19 -9.89 -4.77
CA GLN A 58 -1.58 -8.55 -4.39
C GLN A 58 -2.75 -8.56 -3.38
N VAL A 59 -3.80 -9.32 -3.67
CA VAL A 59 -4.97 -9.44 -2.80
C VAL A 59 -4.59 -10.03 -1.44
N LYS A 60 -3.76 -11.08 -1.40
CA LYS A 60 -3.27 -11.65 -0.13
C LYS A 60 -2.50 -10.63 0.69
N THR A 61 -1.62 -9.84 0.07
CA THR A 61 -0.85 -8.82 0.77
C THR A 61 -1.75 -7.75 1.38
N VAL A 62 -2.71 -7.24 0.62
CA VAL A 62 -3.66 -6.23 1.11
C VAL A 62 -4.51 -6.80 2.23
N LYS A 63 -5.08 -8.00 2.04
CA LYS A 63 -5.92 -8.65 3.05
C LYS A 63 -5.17 -8.93 4.35
N ARG A 64 -3.95 -9.46 4.28
CA ARG A 64 -3.13 -9.69 5.48
C ARG A 64 -2.95 -8.40 6.29
N CYS A 65 -2.62 -7.30 5.62
CA CYS A 65 -2.48 -6.02 6.29
C CYS A 65 -3.79 -5.55 6.94
N GLN A 66 -4.92 -5.72 6.24
CA GLN A 66 -6.24 -5.38 6.81
C GLN A 66 -6.55 -6.23 8.04
N ASP A 67 -6.30 -7.54 7.97
CA ASP A 67 -6.53 -8.46 9.09
C ASP A 67 -5.66 -8.09 10.32
N GLU A 68 -4.42 -7.65 10.11
CA GLU A 68 -3.53 -7.16 11.18
C GLU A 68 -4.05 -5.86 11.83
N LEU A 69 -4.51 -4.91 11.02
CA LEU A 69 -5.10 -3.66 11.53
C LEU A 69 -6.43 -3.88 12.26
N ASP A 70 -7.28 -4.76 11.74
CA ASP A 70 -8.54 -5.11 12.38
C ASP A 70 -8.30 -5.81 13.72
N ALA A 71 -7.30 -6.69 13.79
CA ALA A 71 -6.89 -7.33 15.04
C ALA A 71 -6.36 -6.33 16.07
N GLU A 72 -5.59 -5.32 15.65
CA GLU A 72 -5.14 -4.24 16.55
C GLU A 72 -6.30 -3.39 17.05
N ALA A 73 -7.22 -3.01 16.16
CA ALA A 73 -8.40 -2.20 16.52
C ALA A 73 -9.35 -2.93 17.49
N GLN A 74 -9.35 -4.26 17.48
CA GLN A 74 -10.14 -5.09 18.40
C GLN A 74 -9.47 -5.27 19.77
N LYS A 75 -8.19 -4.92 19.94
CA LYS A 75 -7.57 -4.94 21.26
C LYS A 75 -8.31 -3.92 22.13
N PRO A 76 -8.81 -4.31 23.32
CA PRO A 76 -9.36 -3.33 24.24
C PRO A 76 -8.28 -2.29 24.50
N ALA A 77 -8.64 -1.00 24.41
CA ALA A 77 -7.73 0.08 24.75
C ALA A 77 -7.14 -0.25 26.12
N GLN A 78 -5.87 -0.65 26.16
CA GLN A 78 -5.20 -0.87 27.44
C GLN A 78 -5.28 0.47 28.15
N SER A 79 -6.07 0.46 29.22
CA SER A 79 -6.43 1.57 30.06
C SER A 79 -5.18 2.41 30.32
N ALA A 80 -5.23 3.69 29.97
CA ALA A 80 -4.35 4.66 30.60
C ALA A 80 -4.82 4.79 32.05
N ASP A 81 -4.10 4.17 32.98
CA ASP A 81 -4.10 4.53 34.40
C ASP A 81 -3.42 5.89 34.61
#